data_AF-A0A2T3NRD9-F1
#
_entry.id   AF-A0A2T3NRD9-F1
#
_cell.length_a   1.000
_cell.length_b   1.000
_cell.length_c   1.000
_cell.angle_alpha   90.00
_cell.angle_beta   90.00
_cell.angle_gamma   90.00
#
_symmetry.space_group_name_H-M   'P 1'
#
loop_
_entity.id
_entity.type
_entity.pdbx_description
1 polymer ?
#
loop_
_entity_poly.entity_id
_entity_poly.type
_entity_poly.pdbx_seq_one_letter_code
_entity_poly.pdbx_strand_id
1 'polypeptide(L)'
;MKKELKITALAAAIILSGCASDSDSTASLPLETNHSETAIQTDNLVQSIESAEQSIAGAKDIELSWFATSAMRDAQEALKEAKEYYSVFELDPAKANSSSGFFSSKTNIQAAEDAVNQFNLHFAKANKIRQQSLSVLDEAFSYRHQLTEIEAAKHYPNTAKQLESELKRLVNYVADDKPERATKAQPALVTKQRALEVKTVTKIYLSPAQKELARLKKANVALHAPETLASASATLTAAEAFIASEPRATAKIKDKADEAMFSLKHAGNISDVVKKLKAMPEKDYERHVLSFERMLLNISLALGAQDMRDQPIGTHGKNLVAYIKQQRQDVGNEQQLIAELNQEIDALSREAEKVASLESQISQLNAEKLAQQQTEVIPAVPVKAAEEKVATEQPTPETQAQTADTDAVES
;
A
#
# COMPACT_ATOMS: atom_id res chain seq x y z
N MET A 1 26.43 -49.17 -6.97
CA MET A 1 27.83 -49.43 -6.62
C MET A 1 27.93 -49.54 -5.11
N LYS A 2 28.05 -50.76 -4.61
CA LYS A 2 28.18 -51.09 -3.18
C LYS A 2 29.67 -50.99 -2.82
N LYS A 3 30.02 -50.29 -1.73
CA LYS A 3 31.35 -50.39 -1.12
C LYS A 3 31.17 -50.89 0.30
N GLU A 4 31.54 -52.15 0.45
CA GLU A 4 31.67 -52.85 1.72
C GLU A 4 32.93 -52.35 2.43
N LEU A 5 32.81 -52.10 3.75
CA LEU A 5 33.93 -51.75 4.60
C LEU A 5 34.11 -52.88 5.63
N LYS A 6 35.28 -53.51 5.54
CA LYS A 6 35.65 -54.74 6.22
C LYS A 6 35.87 -54.50 7.71
N ILE A 7 35.20 -55.32 8.52
CA ILE A 7 35.42 -55.48 9.94
C ILE A 7 36.72 -56.28 10.12
N THR A 8 37.69 -55.71 10.83
CA THR A 8 38.90 -56.44 11.25
C THR A 8 38.90 -56.51 12.76
N ALA A 9 38.62 -57.70 13.27
CA ALA A 9 38.74 -58.04 14.68
C ALA A 9 40.21 -58.28 15.01
N LEU A 10 40.72 -57.62 16.06
CA LEU A 10 41.97 -58.00 16.70
C LEU A 10 41.67 -58.28 18.18
N ALA A 11 41.56 -59.57 18.49
CA ALA A 11 41.55 -60.08 19.84
C ALA A 11 43.00 -60.23 20.32
N ALA A 12 43.34 -59.65 21.47
CA ALA A 12 44.53 -59.99 22.23
C ALA A 12 44.12 -60.19 23.69
N ALA A 13 44.26 -61.44 24.15
CA ALA A 13 43.93 -61.88 25.49
C ALA A 13 45.16 -61.78 26.42
N ILE A 14 44.92 -61.16 27.57
CA ILE A 14 45.34 -61.52 28.93
C ILE A 14 46.83 -61.78 29.20
N ILE A 15 47.41 -60.91 30.03
CA ILE A 15 48.30 -61.35 31.10
C ILE A 15 47.78 -60.75 32.41
N LEU A 16 47.31 -61.63 33.29
CA LEU A 16 47.02 -61.34 34.70
C LEU A 16 48.34 -61.18 35.44
N SER A 17 48.58 -60.02 36.00
CA SER A 17 49.53 -59.81 37.10
C SER A 17 48.79 -59.04 38.19
N GLY A 18 48.45 -59.76 39.25
CA GLY A 18 47.97 -59.18 40.49
C GLY A 18 49.14 -58.57 41.27
N CYS A 19 49.01 -57.31 41.61
CA CYS A 19 49.71 -56.68 42.72
C CYS A 19 48.64 -56.17 43.68
N ALA A 20 48.56 -56.83 44.83
CA ALA A 20 48.00 -56.27 46.05
C ALA A 20 49.04 -55.33 46.70
N SER A 21 48.57 -54.43 47.56
CA SER A 21 49.30 -53.33 48.23
C SER A 21 49.70 -52.18 47.28
N ASP A 22 49.45 -50.91 47.58
CA ASP A 22 49.36 -50.25 48.87
C ASP A 22 48.41 -49.04 48.79
N SER A 23 47.64 -48.82 49.85
CA SER A 23 46.73 -47.69 50.00
C SER A 23 47.49 -46.52 50.63
N ASP A 24 48.32 -45.85 49.84
CA ASP A 24 48.78 -44.47 50.11
C ASP A 24 49.73 -44.06 48.98
N SER A 25 49.19 -43.44 47.92
CA SER A 25 49.88 -42.48 47.02
C SER A 25 49.11 -42.27 45.70
N THR A 26 47.92 -41.67 45.77
CA THR A 26 47.38 -40.85 44.68
C THR A 26 46.74 -39.60 45.27
N ALA A 27 47.51 -38.85 46.05
CA ALA A 27 47.20 -37.49 46.43
C ALA A 27 47.92 -36.54 45.47
N SER A 28 47.40 -36.41 44.24
CA SER A 28 47.44 -35.21 43.39
C SER A 28 47.14 -35.60 41.94
N LEU A 29 46.20 -34.85 41.33
CA LEU A 29 45.65 -34.96 39.96
C LEU A 29 44.43 -35.89 39.83
N PRO A 30 43.23 -35.34 40.12
CA PRO A 30 42.36 -34.91 39.00
C PRO A 30 41.67 -33.54 39.19
N LEU A 31 42.17 -32.63 40.03
CA LEU A 31 41.50 -31.34 40.24
C LEU A 31 41.55 -30.40 39.02
N GLU A 32 42.69 -30.27 38.34
CA GLU A 32 42.86 -29.33 37.22
C GLU A 32 41.94 -29.64 36.02
N THR A 33 41.80 -30.92 35.65
CA THR A 33 40.90 -31.34 34.55
C THR A 33 39.43 -31.11 34.88
N ASN A 34 38.98 -31.43 36.09
CA ASN A 34 37.57 -31.21 36.53
C ASN A 34 37.22 -29.72 36.65
N HIS A 35 38.17 -28.86 37.06
CA HIS A 35 37.96 -27.42 37.11
C HIS A 35 37.81 -26.82 35.70
N SER A 36 38.59 -27.29 34.72
CA SER A 36 38.45 -26.84 33.33
C SER A 36 37.12 -27.27 32.69
N GLU A 37 36.63 -28.48 32.99
CA GLU A 37 35.35 -28.98 32.49
C GLU A 37 34.16 -28.25 33.12
N THR A 38 34.19 -28.00 34.44
CA THR A 38 33.12 -27.26 35.14
C THR A 38 33.02 -25.82 34.64
N ALA A 39 34.15 -25.17 34.34
CA ALA A 39 34.17 -23.82 33.76
C ALA A 39 33.51 -23.79 32.38
N ILE A 40 33.87 -24.72 31.48
CA ILE A 40 33.26 -24.84 30.15
C ILE A 40 31.75 -25.10 30.23
N GLN A 41 31.32 -26.00 31.14
CA GLN A 41 29.90 -26.28 31.37
C GLN A 41 29.15 -25.03 31.86
N THR A 42 29.77 -24.28 32.78
CA THR A 42 29.19 -23.03 33.29
C THR A 42 29.04 -21.99 32.17
N ASP A 43 30.07 -21.82 31.33
CA ASP A 43 30.02 -20.89 30.19
C ASP A 43 28.91 -21.29 29.19
N ASN A 44 28.78 -22.57 28.89
CA ASN A 44 27.71 -23.08 28.01
C ASN A 44 26.31 -22.85 28.61
N LEU A 45 26.17 -23.03 29.93
CA LEU A 45 24.93 -22.76 30.64
C LEU A 45 24.56 -21.27 30.58
N VAL A 46 25.53 -20.37 30.82
CA VAL A 46 25.33 -18.91 30.73
C VAL A 46 24.85 -18.52 29.34
N GLN A 47 25.54 -19.00 28.29
CA GLN A 47 25.11 -18.75 26.90
C GLN A 47 23.69 -19.26 26.63
N SER A 48 23.32 -20.40 27.20
CA SER A 48 21.98 -20.96 27.04
C SER A 48 20.91 -20.14 27.76
N ILE A 49 21.20 -19.62 28.96
CA ILE A 49 20.32 -18.69 29.69
C ILE A 49 20.16 -17.38 28.91
N GLU A 50 21.25 -16.80 28.40
CA GLU A 50 21.20 -15.58 27.58
C GLU A 50 20.38 -15.80 26.29
N SER A 51 20.57 -16.93 25.62
CA SER A 51 19.79 -17.30 24.43
C SER A 51 18.30 -17.48 24.74
N ALA A 52 17.98 -18.05 25.90
CA ALA A 52 16.61 -18.18 26.38
C ALA A 52 15.95 -16.81 26.67
N GLU A 53 16.70 -15.89 27.28
CA GLU A 53 16.23 -14.51 27.50
C GLU A 53 15.97 -13.77 26.18
N GLN A 54 16.90 -13.89 25.22
CA GLN A 54 16.72 -13.33 23.88
C GLN A 54 15.49 -13.93 23.17
N SER A 55 15.26 -15.23 23.32
CA SER A 55 14.10 -15.92 22.77
C SER A 55 12.78 -15.39 23.37
N ILE A 56 12.73 -15.12 24.68
CA ILE A 56 11.58 -14.47 25.33
C ILE A 56 11.38 -13.03 24.83
N ALA A 57 12.45 -12.29 24.58
CA ALA A 57 12.35 -10.94 24.02
C ALA A 57 11.71 -10.96 22.63
N GLY A 58 12.22 -11.80 21.72
CA GLY A 58 11.68 -11.96 20.36
C GLY A 58 10.26 -12.55 20.32
N ALA A 59 9.86 -13.31 21.35
CA ALA A 59 8.51 -13.86 21.45
C ALA A 59 7.39 -12.80 21.58
N LYS A 60 7.72 -11.57 21.98
CA LYS A 60 6.76 -10.47 22.08
C LYS A 60 6.27 -10.00 20.71
N ASP A 61 7.18 -9.89 19.74
CA ASP A 61 6.89 -9.38 18.40
C ASP A 61 5.92 -10.28 17.63
N ILE A 62 5.91 -11.56 17.97
CA ILE A 62 5.05 -12.58 17.36
C ILE A 62 3.86 -12.97 18.23
N GLU A 63 3.59 -12.20 19.30
CA GLU A 63 2.51 -12.40 20.27
C GLU A 63 2.48 -13.82 20.88
N LEU A 64 3.64 -14.45 21.12
CA LEU A 64 3.70 -15.89 21.45
C LEU A 64 2.92 -16.23 22.72
N SER A 65 2.92 -15.34 23.72
CA SER A 65 2.13 -15.49 24.96
C SER A 65 0.62 -15.41 24.75
N TRP A 66 0.17 -14.70 23.71
CA TRP A 66 -1.24 -14.70 23.31
C TRP A 66 -1.61 -16.00 22.59
N PHE A 67 -0.71 -16.62 21.83
CA PHE A 67 -0.98 -17.93 21.22
C PHE A 67 -0.96 -19.06 22.26
N ALA A 68 0.11 -19.15 23.04
CA ALA A 68 0.41 -20.31 23.88
C ALA A 68 0.61 -19.91 25.35
N THR A 69 -0.43 -19.35 25.96
CA THR A 69 -0.37 -18.73 27.30
C THR A 69 0.21 -19.65 28.38
N SER A 70 -0.23 -20.91 28.46
CA SER A 70 0.32 -21.83 29.46
C SER A 70 1.77 -22.20 29.16
N ALA A 71 2.08 -22.57 27.91
CA ALA A 71 3.44 -22.98 27.54
C ALA A 71 4.45 -21.85 27.73
N MET A 72 4.06 -20.60 27.45
CA MET A 72 4.93 -19.44 27.71
C MET A 72 5.11 -19.17 29.20
N ARG A 73 4.06 -19.34 30.02
CA ARG A 73 4.18 -19.26 31.48
C ARG A 73 5.17 -20.31 32.01
N ASP A 74 5.00 -21.57 31.58
CA ASP A 74 5.86 -22.68 32.00
C ASP A 74 7.31 -22.47 31.53
N ALA A 75 7.52 -21.93 30.33
CA ALA A 75 8.86 -21.56 29.85
C ALA A 75 9.49 -20.47 30.73
N GLN A 76 8.76 -19.38 31.01
CA GLN A 76 9.25 -18.29 31.85
C GLN A 76 9.57 -18.75 33.28
N GLU A 77 8.77 -19.66 33.83
CA GLU A 77 9.01 -20.28 35.13
C GLU A 77 10.29 -21.12 35.12
N ALA A 78 10.48 -21.98 34.11
CA ALA A 78 11.69 -22.77 33.94
C ALA A 78 12.96 -21.90 33.75
N LEU A 79 12.88 -20.79 33.01
CA LEU A 79 14.00 -19.85 32.89
C LEU A 79 14.32 -19.16 34.21
N LYS A 80 13.29 -18.82 35.01
CA LYS A 80 13.49 -18.25 36.35
C LYS A 80 14.20 -19.26 37.25
N GLU A 81 13.79 -20.52 37.25
CA GLU A 81 14.45 -21.60 37.99
C GLU A 81 15.92 -21.78 37.56
N ALA A 82 16.19 -21.78 36.25
CA ALA A 82 17.56 -21.88 35.73
C ALA A 82 18.46 -20.77 36.29
N LYS A 83 17.96 -19.52 36.31
CA LYS A 83 18.67 -18.37 36.87
C LYS A 83 18.85 -18.47 38.38
N GLU A 84 17.86 -18.99 39.10
CA GLU A 84 17.95 -19.20 40.55
C GLU A 84 19.05 -20.23 40.89
N TYR A 85 19.10 -21.37 40.20
CA TYR A 85 20.17 -22.35 40.39
C TYR A 85 21.54 -21.81 39.98
N TYR A 86 21.63 -21.08 38.85
CA TYR A 86 22.87 -20.44 38.40
C TYR A 86 23.41 -19.43 39.44
N SER A 87 22.55 -18.64 40.07
CA SER A 87 22.95 -17.63 41.06
C SER A 87 23.69 -18.21 42.28
N VAL A 88 23.50 -19.51 42.58
CA VAL A 88 24.19 -20.21 43.69
C VAL A 88 25.69 -20.35 43.44
N PHE A 89 26.11 -20.44 42.19
CA PHE A 89 27.50 -20.67 41.79
C PHE A 89 28.07 -19.61 40.84
N GLU A 90 27.30 -18.56 40.53
CA GLU A 90 27.74 -17.41 39.73
C GLU A 90 29.00 -16.74 40.30
N LEU A 91 29.06 -16.54 41.62
CA LEU A 91 30.20 -15.91 42.32
C LEU A 91 31.16 -16.91 42.96
N ASP A 92 30.78 -18.20 42.99
CA ASP A 92 31.53 -19.27 43.65
C ASP A 92 31.40 -20.58 42.84
N PRO A 93 32.25 -20.77 41.81
CA PRO A 93 32.17 -21.92 40.91
C PRO A 93 32.29 -23.28 41.61
N ALA A 94 32.88 -23.34 42.81
CA ALA A 94 32.95 -24.59 43.58
C ALA A 94 31.56 -25.12 43.99
N LYS A 95 30.55 -24.25 44.06
CA LYS A 95 29.16 -24.63 44.38
C LYS A 95 28.40 -25.22 43.19
N ALA A 96 28.91 -25.14 41.97
CA ALA A 96 28.26 -25.69 40.78
C ALA A 96 27.95 -27.19 40.96
N ASN A 97 28.93 -27.93 41.51
CA ASN A 97 28.84 -29.37 41.78
C ASN A 97 28.26 -29.71 43.17
N SER A 98 27.87 -28.71 43.96
CA SER A 98 27.18 -28.96 45.24
C SER A 98 25.71 -29.33 45.01
N SER A 99 25.12 -30.08 45.95
CA SER A 99 23.72 -30.50 45.86
C SER A 99 22.78 -29.30 45.77
N SER A 100 21.79 -29.37 44.89
CA SER A 100 20.76 -28.32 44.71
C SER A 100 19.69 -28.31 45.80
N GLY A 101 19.71 -29.25 46.75
CA GLY A 101 18.80 -29.26 47.90
C GLY A 101 18.92 -30.50 48.77
N PHE A 102 18.38 -30.45 49.99
CA PHE A 102 18.54 -31.51 51.00
C PHE A 102 18.08 -32.91 50.55
N PHE A 103 17.09 -32.98 49.65
CA PHE A 103 16.58 -34.24 49.08
C PHE A 103 16.88 -34.41 47.59
N SER A 104 17.69 -33.51 47.00
CA SER A 104 18.01 -33.55 45.57
C SER A 104 19.19 -34.47 45.31
N SER A 105 19.07 -35.32 44.29
CA SER A 105 20.19 -36.09 43.74
C SER A 105 20.96 -35.32 42.65
N LYS A 106 20.58 -34.08 42.35
CA LYS A 106 21.18 -33.22 41.33
C LYS A 106 22.11 -32.18 41.94
N THR A 107 23.16 -31.84 41.21
CA THR A 107 23.98 -30.66 41.49
C THR A 107 23.28 -29.37 41.06
N ASN A 108 23.74 -28.21 41.52
CA ASN A 108 23.19 -26.92 41.08
C ASN A 108 23.34 -26.71 39.58
N ILE A 109 24.48 -27.09 38.98
CA ILE A 109 24.67 -26.96 37.53
C ILE A 109 23.72 -27.88 36.75
N GLN A 110 23.54 -29.14 37.17
CA GLN A 110 22.59 -30.07 36.55
C GLN A 110 21.14 -29.58 36.69
N ALA A 111 20.78 -29.01 37.84
CA ALA A 111 19.44 -28.45 38.05
C ALA A 111 19.18 -27.22 37.15
N ALA A 112 20.19 -26.37 36.97
CA ALA A 112 20.12 -25.23 36.05
C ALA A 112 20.00 -25.68 34.58
N GLU A 113 20.81 -26.66 34.16
CA GLU A 113 20.75 -27.24 32.81
C GLU A 113 19.39 -27.89 32.54
N ASP A 114 18.85 -28.65 33.49
CA ASP A 114 17.53 -29.25 33.39
C ASP A 114 16.43 -28.19 33.25
N ALA A 115 16.52 -27.09 34.01
CA ALA A 115 15.58 -25.98 33.92
C ALA A 115 15.67 -25.26 32.55
N VAL A 116 16.87 -25.06 32.01
CA VAL A 116 17.06 -24.57 30.62
C VAL A 116 16.47 -25.55 29.60
N ASN A 117 16.62 -26.86 29.78
CA ASN A 117 16.01 -27.85 28.91
C ASN A 117 14.47 -27.80 28.97
N GLN A 118 13.88 -27.63 30.16
CA GLN A 118 12.43 -27.42 30.29
C GLN A 118 11.98 -26.14 29.59
N PHE A 119 12.72 -25.03 29.75
CA PHE A 119 12.47 -23.80 29.00
C PHE A 119 12.40 -24.08 27.49
N ASN A 120 13.42 -24.75 26.93
CA ASN A 120 13.48 -25.04 25.50
C ASN A 120 12.30 -25.90 25.03
N LEU A 121 11.90 -26.90 25.80
CA LEU A 121 10.74 -27.75 25.49
C LEU A 121 9.43 -26.95 25.48
N HIS A 122 9.20 -26.14 26.52
CA HIS A 122 7.99 -25.31 26.62
C HIS A 122 7.95 -24.22 25.54
N PHE A 123 9.09 -23.60 25.23
CA PHE A 123 9.22 -22.59 24.17
C PHE A 123 9.01 -23.19 22.78
N ALA A 124 9.56 -24.37 22.50
CA ALA A 124 9.32 -25.10 21.26
C ALA A 124 7.85 -25.48 21.12
N LYS A 125 7.21 -25.95 22.20
CA LYS A 125 5.77 -26.22 22.25
C LYS A 125 4.95 -24.97 21.94
N ALA A 126 5.31 -23.82 22.52
CA ALA A 126 4.63 -22.55 22.26
C ALA A 126 4.69 -22.15 20.77
N ASN A 127 5.87 -22.28 20.15
CA ASN A 127 6.05 -22.03 18.72
C ASN A 127 5.23 -22.97 17.85
N LYS A 128 5.19 -24.26 18.18
CA LYS A 128 4.37 -25.26 17.49
C LYS A 128 2.88 -24.89 17.57
N ILE A 129 2.37 -24.53 18.75
CA ILE A 129 0.99 -24.09 18.94
C ILE A 129 0.67 -22.88 18.07
N ARG A 130 1.57 -21.88 18.01
CA ARG A 130 1.39 -20.71 17.15
C ARG A 130 1.32 -21.09 15.68
N GLN A 131 2.27 -21.88 15.19
CA GLN A 131 2.30 -22.33 13.79
C GLN A 131 1.02 -23.10 13.42
N GLN A 132 0.62 -24.05 14.27
CA GLN A 132 -0.61 -24.81 14.07
C GLN A 132 -1.85 -23.92 14.11
N SER A 133 -1.92 -22.96 15.05
CA SER A 133 -3.05 -22.04 15.15
C SER A 133 -3.20 -21.18 13.90
N LEU A 134 -2.10 -20.63 13.38
CA LEU A 134 -2.10 -19.84 12.15
C LEU A 134 -2.50 -20.67 10.93
N SER A 135 -2.08 -21.93 10.86
CA SER A 135 -2.44 -22.82 9.76
C SER A 135 -3.88 -23.32 9.84
N VAL A 136 -4.38 -23.63 11.04
CA VAL A 136 -5.73 -24.19 11.24
C VAL A 136 -6.80 -23.10 11.17
N LEU A 137 -6.48 -21.86 11.58
CA LEU A 137 -7.39 -20.72 11.68
C LEU A 137 -7.06 -19.61 10.69
N ASP A 138 -6.50 -19.96 9.52
CA ASP A 138 -6.00 -19.03 8.51
C ASP A 138 -7.04 -17.96 8.11
N GLU A 139 -8.27 -18.36 7.83
CA GLU A 139 -9.35 -17.48 7.42
C GLU A 139 -9.72 -16.52 8.56
N ALA A 140 -9.84 -17.01 9.78
CA ALA A 140 -10.17 -16.19 10.94
C ALA A 140 -9.07 -15.16 11.25
N PHE A 141 -7.80 -15.51 11.03
CA PHE A 141 -6.67 -14.57 11.15
C PHE A 141 -6.63 -13.56 10.00
N SER A 142 -6.96 -13.97 8.77
CA SER A 142 -7.13 -13.03 7.65
C SER A 142 -8.18 -11.97 7.97
N TYR A 143 -9.32 -12.37 8.53
CA TYR A 143 -10.33 -11.43 9.01
C TYR A 143 -9.87 -10.58 10.20
N ARG A 144 -9.11 -11.12 11.16
CA ARG A 144 -8.51 -10.32 12.26
C ARG A 144 -7.61 -9.21 11.73
N HIS A 145 -6.78 -9.51 10.72
CA HIS A 145 -5.95 -8.53 10.05
C HIS A 145 -6.80 -7.44 9.40
N GLN A 146 -7.75 -7.84 8.56
CA GLN A 146 -8.63 -6.92 7.85
C GLN A 146 -9.42 -6.00 8.79
N LEU A 147 -9.91 -6.53 9.91
CA LEU A 147 -10.63 -5.76 10.94
C LEU A 147 -9.72 -4.76 11.65
N THR A 148 -8.44 -5.10 11.82
CA THR A 148 -7.42 -4.19 12.36
C THR A 148 -7.13 -3.05 11.37
N GLU A 149 -6.96 -3.36 10.08
CA GLU A 149 -6.68 -2.38 9.03
C GLU A 149 -7.78 -1.32 8.89
N ILE A 150 -9.05 -1.72 8.99
CA ILE A 150 -10.19 -0.79 8.93
C ILE A 150 -10.52 -0.14 10.29
N GLU A 151 -9.64 -0.28 11.28
CA GLU A 151 -9.82 0.22 12.64
C GLU A 151 -11.18 -0.18 13.27
N ALA A 152 -11.66 -1.41 13.05
CA ALA A 152 -12.99 -1.83 13.50
C ALA A 152 -13.21 -1.64 15.01
N ALA A 153 -12.15 -1.78 15.83
CA ALA A 153 -12.18 -1.55 17.27
C ALA A 153 -12.52 -0.10 17.66
N LYS A 154 -12.18 0.89 16.81
CA LYS A 154 -12.51 2.31 17.04
C LYS A 154 -14.00 2.57 16.84
N HIS A 155 -14.62 1.88 15.88
CA HIS A 155 -16.04 2.05 15.56
C HIS A 155 -16.96 1.15 16.39
N TYR A 156 -16.50 -0.06 16.73
CA TYR A 156 -17.28 -1.10 17.40
C TYR A 156 -16.42 -1.85 18.45
N PRO A 157 -15.98 -1.18 19.53
CA PRO A 157 -15.02 -1.73 20.49
C PRO A 157 -15.52 -3.01 21.17
N ASN A 158 -16.79 -3.04 21.58
CA ASN A 158 -17.37 -4.20 22.27
C ASN A 158 -17.43 -5.43 21.36
N THR A 159 -17.87 -5.26 20.12
CA THR A 159 -17.94 -6.37 19.16
C THR A 159 -16.55 -6.86 18.79
N ALA A 160 -15.59 -5.96 18.54
CA ALA A 160 -14.21 -6.33 18.25
C ALA A 160 -13.59 -7.15 19.41
N LYS A 161 -13.77 -6.69 20.66
CA LYS A 161 -13.30 -7.41 21.85
C LYS A 161 -13.93 -8.80 22.00
N GLN A 162 -15.23 -8.93 21.69
CA GLN A 162 -15.90 -10.22 21.73
C GLN A 162 -15.32 -11.19 20.69
N LEU A 163 -15.11 -10.74 19.45
CA LEU A 163 -14.54 -11.58 18.40
C LEU A 163 -13.09 -11.98 18.70
N GLU A 164 -12.30 -11.08 19.28
CA GLU A 164 -10.95 -11.39 19.73
C GLU A 164 -10.94 -12.48 20.81
N SER A 165 -11.88 -12.42 21.76
CA SER A 165 -12.05 -13.46 22.78
C SER A 165 -12.50 -14.80 22.17
N GLU A 166 -13.42 -14.76 21.21
CA GLU A 166 -13.86 -15.97 20.49
C GLU A 166 -12.71 -16.59 19.69
N LEU A 167 -11.87 -15.78 19.01
CA LEU A 167 -10.68 -16.27 18.33
C LEU A 167 -9.67 -16.87 19.30
N LYS A 168 -9.41 -16.19 20.42
CA LYS A 168 -8.51 -16.70 21.47
C LYS A 168 -8.99 -18.04 22.02
N ARG A 169 -10.30 -18.26 22.14
CA ARG A 169 -10.86 -19.57 22.52
C ARG A 169 -10.55 -20.66 21.48
N LEU A 170 -10.63 -20.35 20.19
CA LEU A 170 -10.28 -21.29 19.13
C LEU A 170 -8.79 -21.62 19.14
N VAL A 171 -7.93 -20.62 19.36
CA VAL A 171 -6.49 -20.80 19.56
C VAL A 171 -6.21 -21.69 20.77
N ASN A 172 -6.95 -21.52 21.87
CA ASN A 172 -6.81 -22.39 23.04
C ASN A 172 -7.21 -23.84 22.75
N TYR A 173 -8.18 -24.11 21.86
CA TYR A 173 -8.45 -25.49 21.43
C TYR A 173 -7.26 -26.12 20.70
N VAL A 174 -6.53 -25.34 19.89
CA VAL A 174 -5.28 -25.82 19.27
C VAL A 174 -4.21 -26.07 20.33
N ALA A 175 -4.08 -25.17 21.32
CA ALA A 175 -3.14 -25.33 22.43
C ALA A 175 -3.44 -26.57 23.31
N ASP A 176 -4.71 -26.95 23.44
CA ASP A 176 -5.21 -28.12 24.17
C ASP A 176 -5.22 -29.42 23.34
N ASP A 177 -4.52 -29.44 22.20
CA ASP A 177 -4.43 -30.58 21.27
C ASP A 177 -5.79 -31.05 20.73
N LYS A 178 -6.69 -30.08 20.47
CA LYS A 178 -8.05 -30.29 19.92
C LYS A 178 -8.31 -29.44 18.67
N PRO A 179 -7.46 -29.52 17.62
CA PRO A 179 -7.62 -28.69 16.43
C PRO A 179 -8.95 -28.90 15.71
N GLU A 180 -9.56 -30.08 15.79
CA GLU A 180 -10.84 -30.40 15.15
C GLU A 180 -11.98 -29.56 15.74
N ARG A 181 -11.93 -29.25 17.05
CA ARG A 181 -12.91 -28.35 17.68
C ARG A 181 -12.73 -26.92 17.19
N ALA A 182 -11.48 -26.50 16.97
CA ALA A 182 -11.17 -25.18 16.44
C ALA A 182 -11.70 -25.04 15.00
N THR A 183 -11.40 -26.01 14.13
CA THR A 183 -11.89 -26.06 12.74
C THR A 183 -13.41 -26.07 12.68
N LYS A 184 -14.09 -26.87 13.51
CA LYS A 184 -15.57 -26.92 13.54
C LYS A 184 -16.21 -25.60 13.96
N ALA A 185 -15.58 -24.85 14.87
CA ALA A 185 -16.10 -23.59 15.38
C ALA A 185 -15.75 -22.37 14.51
N GLN A 186 -14.73 -22.49 13.66
CA GLN A 186 -14.20 -21.38 12.86
C GLN A 186 -15.24 -20.73 11.93
N PRO A 187 -16.09 -21.44 11.16
CA PRO A 187 -17.03 -20.80 10.24
C PRO A 187 -18.00 -19.84 10.94
N ALA A 188 -18.39 -20.16 12.19
CA ALA A 188 -19.26 -19.29 12.98
C ALA A 188 -18.55 -18.00 13.40
N LEU A 189 -17.25 -18.07 13.74
CA LEU A 189 -16.44 -16.88 14.03
C LEU A 189 -16.24 -16.03 12.78
N VAL A 190 -15.83 -16.65 11.67
CA VAL A 190 -15.61 -15.99 10.38
C VAL A 190 -16.87 -15.24 9.92
N THR A 191 -18.04 -15.85 10.04
CA THR A 191 -19.31 -15.19 9.70
C THR A 191 -19.52 -13.91 10.51
N LYS A 192 -19.22 -13.93 11.81
CA LYS A 192 -19.34 -12.75 12.67
C LYS A 192 -18.27 -11.70 12.35
N GLN A 193 -17.05 -12.12 12.04
CA GLN A 193 -15.98 -11.22 11.64
C GLN A 193 -16.32 -10.50 10.32
N ARG A 194 -16.81 -11.23 9.31
CA ARG A 194 -17.31 -10.66 8.05
C ARG A 194 -18.45 -9.68 8.30
N ALA A 195 -19.39 -10.02 9.19
CA ALA A 195 -20.47 -9.10 9.54
C ALA A 195 -19.95 -7.80 10.18
N LEU A 196 -18.91 -7.88 11.02
CA LEU A 196 -18.27 -6.70 11.59
C LEU A 196 -17.52 -5.88 10.53
N GLU A 197 -16.85 -6.52 9.58
CA GLU A 197 -16.19 -5.86 8.44
C GLU A 197 -17.21 -5.04 7.64
N VAL A 198 -18.26 -5.69 7.15
CA VAL A 198 -19.35 -5.04 6.39
C VAL A 198 -19.95 -3.87 7.16
N LYS A 199 -20.22 -4.06 8.46
CA LYS A 199 -20.79 -3.02 9.32
C LYS A 199 -19.83 -1.83 9.48
N THR A 200 -18.55 -2.08 9.64
CA THR A 200 -17.51 -1.05 9.79
C THR A 200 -17.33 -0.27 8.50
N VAL A 201 -17.22 -0.95 7.36
CA VAL A 201 -17.12 -0.30 6.04
C VAL A 201 -18.38 0.53 5.74
N THR A 202 -19.57 -0.02 5.99
CA THR A 202 -20.83 0.74 5.87
C THR A 202 -20.82 1.98 6.76
N LYS A 203 -20.32 1.87 8.00
CA LYS A 203 -20.21 2.99 8.93
C LYS A 203 -19.28 4.08 8.39
N ILE A 204 -18.13 3.70 7.85
CA ILE A 204 -17.13 4.64 7.33
C ILE A 204 -17.68 5.39 6.11
N TYR A 205 -18.23 4.68 5.12
CA TYR A 205 -18.56 5.27 3.82
C TYR A 205 -20.01 5.74 3.69
N LEU A 206 -20.99 5.04 4.27
CA LEU A 206 -22.43 5.31 4.05
C LEU A 206 -23.12 6.06 5.20
N SER A 207 -22.48 6.23 6.36
CA SER A 207 -23.08 7.01 7.46
C SER A 207 -23.60 8.40 7.05
N PRO A 208 -22.88 9.19 6.22
CA PRO A 208 -23.39 10.49 5.77
C PRO A 208 -24.68 10.36 4.96
N ALA A 209 -24.75 9.42 4.01
CA ALA A 209 -25.91 9.19 3.18
C ALA A 209 -27.12 8.69 4.00
N GLN A 210 -26.89 7.77 4.94
CA GLN A 210 -27.93 7.29 5.86
C GLN A 210 -28.53 8.43 6.70
N LYS A 211 -27.68 9.33 7.22
CA LYS A 211 -28.13 10.51 7.96
C LYS A 211 -28.94 11.46 7.07
N GLU A 212 -28.49 11.68 5.83
CA GLU A 212 -29.20 12.54 4.89
C GLU A 212 -30.57 11.97 4.52
N LEU A 213 -30.68 10.67 4.25
CA LEU A 213 -31.97 10.02 4.03
C LEU A 213 -32.91 10.19 5.23
N ALA A 214 -32.40 10.01 6.45
CA ALA A 214 -33.19 10.23 7.66
C ALA A 214 -33.66 11.70 7.79
N ARG A 215 -32.81 12.67 7.43
CA ARG A 215 -33.15 14.10 7.38
C ARG A 215 -34.26 14.37 6.37
N LEU A 216 -34.16 13.84 5.15
CA LEU A 216 -35.16 14.01 4.08
C LEU A 216 -36.50 13.37 4.46
N LYS A 217 -36.48 12.19 5.09
CA LYS A 217 -37.69 11.55 5.63
C LYS A 217 -38.35 12.42 6.70
N LYS A 218 -37.58 12.95 7.65
CA LYS A 218 -38.09 13.87 8.68
C LYS A 218 -38.66 15.16 8.09
N ALA A 219 -38.09 15.64 6.98
CA ALA A 219 -38.57 16.82 6.27
C ALA A 219 -39.79 16.55 5.36
N ASN A 220 -40.35 15.33 5.37
CA ASN A 220 -41.49 14.92 4.54
C ASN A 220 -41.28 15.18 3.04
N VAL A 221 -40.05 15.00 2.55
CA VAL A 221 -39.68 15.13 1.12
C VAL A 221 -40.55 14.26 0.22
N ALA A 222 -41.03 13.11 0.74
CA ALA A 222 -41.95 12.22 0.04
C ALA A 222 -43.27 12.88 -0.40
N LEU A 223 -43.75 13.95 0.27
CA LEU A 223 -44.99 14.65 -0.11
C LEU A 223 -44.84 15.49 -1.40
N HIS A 224 -43.60 15.83 -1.75
CA HIS A 224 -43.28 16.71 -2.87
C HIS A 224 -42.46 15.99 -3.95
N ALA A 225 -41.63 15.02 -3.60
CA ALA A 225 -40.81 14.24 -4.52
C ALA A 225 -40.80 12.73 -4.18
N PRO A 226 -41.96 12.04 -4.21
CA PRO A 226 -42.07 10.64 -3.80
C PRO A 226 -41.20 9.72 -4.67
N GLU A 227 -41.27 9.88 -5.99
CA GLU A 227 -40.52 9.05 -6.95
C GLU A 227 -39.02 9.25 -6.82
N THR A 228 -38.56 10.50 -6.78
CA THR A 228 -37.13 10.82 -6.66
C THR A 228 -36.55 10.33 -5.33
N LEU A 229 -37.29 10.47 -4.23
CA LEU A 229 -36.85 9.97 -2.93
C LEU A 229 -36.81 8.43 -2.89
N ALA A 230 -37.78 7.76 -3.52
CA ALA A 230 -37.78 6.31 -3.64
C ALA A 230 -36.57 5.81 -4.43
N SER A 231 -36.26 6.44 -5.57
CA SER A 231 -35.07 6.13 -6.37
C SER A 231 -33.76 6.38 -5.60
N ALA A 232 -33.67 7.50 -4.87
CA ALA A 232 -32.50 7.81 -4.05
C ALA A 232 -32.32 6.80 -2.89
N SER A 233 -33.41 6.39 -2.26
CA SER A 233 -33.39 5.36 -1.22
C SER A 233 -32.94 4.01 -1.77
N ALA A 234 -33.43 3.62 -2.95
CA ALA A 234 -33.02 2.39 -3.64
C ALA A 234 -31.52 2.42 -4.00
N THR A 235 -31.00 3.58 -4.41
CA THR A 235 -29.56 3.76 -4.70
C THR A 235 -28.71 3.56 -3.44
N LEU A 236 -29.14 4.09 -2.29
CA LEU A 236 -28.47 3.84 -1.01
C LEU A 236 -28.53 2.35 -0.61
N THR A 237 -29.69 1.70 -0.75
CA THR A 237 -29.83 0.26 -0.47
C THR A 237 -28.96 -0.59 -1.39
N ALA A 238 -28.82 -0.21 -2.66
CA ALA A 238 -27.91 -0.87 -3.59
C ALA A 238 -26.44 -0.72 -3.17
N ALA A 239 -26.05 0.46 -2.67
CA ALA A 239 -24.71 0.67 -2.13
C ALA A 239 -24.45 -0.19 -0.86
N GLU A 240 -25.44 -0.30 0.04
CA GLU A 240 -25.36 -1.18 1.22
C GLU A 240 -25.22 -2.67 0.82
N ALA A 241 -26.01 -3.12 -0.16
CA ALA A 241 -25.93 -4.48 -0.69
C ALA A 241 -24.60 -4.77 -1.39
N PHE A 242 -24.04 -3.77 -2.08
CA PHE A 242 -22.71 -3.85 -2.68
C PHE A 242 -21.63 -4.04 -1.61
N ILE A 243 -21.64 -3.25 -0.52
CA ILE A 243 -20.69 -3.41 0.60
C ILE A 243 -20.85 -4.80 1.26
N ALA A 244 -22.07 -5.30 1.41
CA ALA A 244 -22.31 -6.63 1.96
C ALA A 244 -21.68 -7.74 1.11
N SER A 245 -21.62 -7.55 -0.21
CA SER A 245 -21.09 -8.51 -1.17
C SER A 245 -19.57 -8.37 -1.34
N GLU A 246 -19.09 -7.14 -1.53
CA GLU A 246 -17.68 -6.80 -1.80
C GLU A 246 -17.17 -5.72 -0.82
N PRO A 247 -17.00 -6.02 0.48
CA PRO A 247 -16.64 -5.02 1.49
C PRO A 247 -15.23 -4.43 1.31
N ARG A 248 -14.39 -5.08 0.50
CA ARG A 248 -13.00 -4.68 0.25
C ARG A 248 -12.80 -3.86 -1.03
N ALA A 249 -13.84 -3.68 -1.84
CA ALA A 249 -13.79 -2.93 -3.09
C ALA A 249 -13.86 -1.40 -2.85
N THR A 250 -12.92 -0.86 -2.07
CA THR A 250 -12.97 0.50 -1.51
C THR A 250 -13.23 1.61 -2.54
N ALA A 251 -12.61 1.55 -3.71
CA ALA A 251 -12.84 2.51 -4.80
C ALA A 251 -14.31 2.51 -5.27
N LYS A 252 -14.84 1.33 -5.60
CA LYS A 252 -16.24 1.18 -6.02
C LYS A 252 -17.23 1.54 -4.91
N ILE A 253 -16.88 1.23 -3.65
CA ILE A 253 -17.70 1.61 -2.49
C ILE A 253 -17.81 3.13 -2.39
N LYS A 254 -16.70 3.85 -2.59
CA LYS A 254 -16.69 5.31 -2.59
C LYS A 254 -17.58 5.87 -3.71
N ASP A 255 -17.43 5.36 -4.93
CA ASP A 255 -18.26 5.81 -6.07
C ASP A 255 -19.75 5.59 -5.79
N LYS A 256 -20.12 4.43 -5.24
CA LYS A 256 -21.49 4.10 -4.85
C LYS A 256 -22.00 4.99 -3.71
N ALA A 257 -21.15 5.33 -2.74
CA ALA A 257 -21.49 6.25 -1.66
C ALA A 257 -21.75 7.67 -2.19
N ASP A 258 -20.91 8.15 -3.12
CA ASP A 258 -21.06 9.45 -3.76
C ASP A 258 -22.32 9.51 -4.64
N GLU A 259 -22.61 8.44 -5.39
CA GLU A 259 -23.85 8.28 -6.17
C GLU A 259 -25.11 8.32 -5.29
N ALA A 260 -25.09 7.60 -4.16
CA ALA A 260 -26.18 7.61 -3.19
C ALA A 260 -26.38 9.00 -2.57
N MET A 261 -25.29 9.66 -2.17
CA MET A 261 -25.33 11.02 -1.61
C MET A 261 -25.86 12.03 -2.64
N PHE A 262 -25.40 11.94 -3.88
CA PHE A 262 -25.88 12.79 -4.96
C PHE A 262 -27.39 12.61 -5.16
N SER A 263 -27.86 11.37 -5.25
CA SER A 263 -29.28 11.05 -5.46
C SER A 263 -30.16 11.58 -4.32
N LEU A 264 -29.69 11.51 -3.08
CA LEU A 264 -30.39 12.06 -1.92
C LEU A 264 -30.47 13.60 -1.97
N LYS A 265 -29.36 14.27 -2.27
CA LYS A 265 -29.34 15.73 -2.45
C LYS A 265 -30.26 16.17 -3.59
N HIS A 266 -30.27 15.41 -4.68
CA HIS A 266 -31.16 15.65 -5.81
C HIS A 266 -32.63 15.53 -5.39
N ALA A 267 -33.01 14.50 -4.63
CA ALA A 267 -34.37 14.36 -4.11
C ALA A 267 -34.80 15.54 -3.23
N GLY A 268 -33.90 16.04 -2.38
CA GLY A 268 -34.13 17.26 -1.60
C GLY A 268 -34.41 18.48 -2.48
N ASN A 269 -33.56 18.71 -3.49
CA ASN A 269 -33.73 19.82 -4.43
C ASN A 269 -35.05 19.72 -5.21
N ILE A 270 -35.40 18.55 -5.74
CA ILE A 270 -36.67 18.35 -6.46
C ILE A 270 -37.86 18.63 -5.55
N SER A 271 -37.83 18.17 -4.31
CA SER A 271 -38.88 18.47 -3.33
C SER A 271 -39.04 19.98 -3.11
N ASP A 272 -37.93 20.72 -2.98
CA ASP A 272 -37.98 22.18 -2.81
C ASP A 272 -38.55 22.88 -4.06
N VAL A 273 -38.20 22.42 -5.26
CA VAL A 273 -38.77 22.94 -6.51
C VAL A 273 -40.27 22.65 -6.59
N VAL A 274 -40.70 21.41 -6.34
CA VAL A 274 -42.12 21.03 -6.37
C VAL A 274 -42.92 21.78 -5.30
N LYS A 275 -42.34 22.00 -4.12
CA LYS A 275 -42.97 22.78 -3.06
C LYS A 275 -43.19 24.24 -3.48
N LYS A 276 -42.19 24.86 -4.12
CA LYS A 276 -42.32 26.22 -4.68
C LYS A 276 -43.36 26.28 -5.79
N LEU A 277 -43.39 25.27 -6.67
CA LEU A 277 -44.37 25.19 -7.75
C LEU A 277 -45.81 25.06 -7.22
N LYS A 278 -46.04 24.20 -6.22
CA LYS A 278 -47.36 24.05 -5.57
C LYS A 278 -47.84 25.34 -4.87
N ALA A 279 -46.92 26.18 -4.41
CA ALA A 279 -47.22 27.44 -3.75
C ALA A 279 -47.32 28.64 -4.73
N MET A 280 -47.09 28.42 -6.03
CA MET A 280 -47.05 29.49 -7.03
C MET A 280 -48.47 29.88 -7.46
N PRO A 281 -48.82 31.19 -7.46
CA PRO A 281 -50.10 31.65 -7.97
C PRO A 281 -50.14 31.60 -9.50
N GLU A 282 -51.31 31.38 -10.09
CA GLU A 282 -51.49 31.21 -11.54
C GLU A 282 -50.94 32.38 -12.36
N LYS A 283 -51.06 33.61 -11.85
CA LYS A 283 -50.52 34.83 -12.49
C LYS A 283 -49.00 34.80 -12.70
N ASP A 284 -48.28 33.96 -11.97
CA ASP A 284 -46.82 33.84 -12.05
C ASP A 284 -46.37 32.65 -12.92
N TYR A 285 -47.31 31.85 -13.46
CA TYR A 285 -46.99 30.67 -14.29
C TYR A 285 -46.25 31.05 -15.57
N GLU A 286 -46.75 32.06 -16.30
CA GLU A 286 -46.09 32.56 -17.51
C GLU A 286 -44.66 33.02 -17.19
N ARG A 287 -44.48 33.81 -16.13
CA ARG A 287 -43.16 34.28 -15.69
C ARG A 287 -42.22 33.14 -15.35
N HIS A 288 -42.73 32.04 -14.77
CA HIS A 288 -41.94 30.86 -14.45
C HIS A 288 -41.50 30.11 -15.72
N VAL A 289 -42.40 29.90 -16.68
CA VAL A 289 -42.07 29.26 -17.97
C VAL A 289 -41.04 30.10 -18.74
N LEU A 290 -41.25 31.42 -18.82
CA LEU A 290 -40.31 32.37 -19.45
C LEU A 290 -38.93 32.37 -18.77
N SER A 291 -38.83 31.99 -17.48
CA SER A 291 -37.53 31.88 -16.80
C SER A 291 -36.69 30.71 -17.32
N PHE A 292 -37.32 29.58 -17.64
CA PHE A 292 -36.65 28.44 -18.27
C PHE A 292 -36.27 28.74 -19.72
N GLU A 293 -37.17 29.40 -20.46
CA GLU A 293 -36.88 29.86 -21.81
C GLU A 293 -35.66 30.78 -21.84
N ARG A 294 -35.61 31.79 -20.95
CA ARG A 294 -34.47 32.70 -20.84
C ARG A 294 -33.18 31.97 -20.47
N MET A 295 -33.25 30.96 -19.62
CA MET A 295 -32.09 30.12 -19.29
C MET A 295 -31.56 29.39 -20.53
N LEU A 296 -32.43 28.74 -21.31
CA LEU A 296 -32.04 28.05 -22.53
C LEU A 296 -31.53 29.03 -23.60
N LEU A 297 -32.19 30.18 -23.78
CA LEU A 297 -31.75 31.23 -24.70
C LEU A 297 -30.33 31.70 -24.33
N ASN A 298 -30.07 31.99 -23.06
CA ASN A 298 -28.75 32.43 -22.63
C ASN A 298 -27.66 31.39 -22.93
N ILE A 299 -27.96 30.10 -22.79
CA ILE A 299 -27.03 29.03 -23.16
C ILE A 299 -26.84 28.98 -24.69
N SER A 300 -27.92 29.11 -25.47
CA SER A 300 -27.84 29.14 -26.94
C SER A 300 -26.97 30.31 -27.43
N LEU A 301 -27.15 31.51 -26.88
CA LEU A 301 -26.39 32.70 -27.23
C LEU A 301 -24.91 32.55 -26.85
N ALA A 302 -24.62 32.00 -25.66
CA ALA A 302 -23.25 31.74 -25.23
C ALA A 302 -22.52 30.73 -26.13
N LEU A 303 -23.27 29.84 -26.80
CA LEU A 303 -22.73 28.84 -27.73
C LEU A 303 -22.72 29.32 -29.18
N GLY A 304 -23.29 30.49 -29.50
CA GLY A 304 -23.45 30.97 -30.87
C GLY A 304 -24.51 30.22 -31.67
N ALA A 305 -25.41 29.50 -31.00
CA ALA A 305 -26.53 28.80 -31.64
C ALA A 305 -27.65 29.78 -32.04
N GLN A 306 -28.50 29.37 -32.98
CA GLN A 306 -29.67 30.14 -33.42
C GLN A 306 -30.72 30.26 -32.30
N ASP A 307 -31.46 31.36 -32.28
CA ASP A 307 -32.62 31.54 -31.38
C ASP A 307 -33.71 30.50 -31.71
N MET A 308 -34.13 29.72 -30.70
CA MET A 308 -35.10 28.62 -30.84
C MET A 308 -36.32 28.79 -29.92
N ARG A 309 -36.64 30.02 -29.50
CA ARG A 309 -37.77 30.30 -28.59
C ARG A 309 -39.15 30.02 -29.19
N ASP A 310 -39.24 29.86 -30.50
CA ASP A 310 -40.43 29.42 -31.22
C ASP A 310 -40.72 27.91 -31.05
N GLN A 311 -39.78 27.15 -30.47
CA GLN A 311 -39.90 25.71 -30.26
C GLN A 311 -40.31 25.36 -28.82
N PRO A 312 -41.03 24.24 -28.59
CA PRO A 312 -41.31 23.75 -27.24
C PRO A 312 -40.03 23.60 -26.41
N ILE A 313 -40.04 23.97 -25.13
CA ILE A 313 -38.87 23.96 -24.22
C ILE A 313 -38.10 22.62 -24.26
N GLY A 314 -38.83 21.49 -24.27
CA GLY A 314 -38.21 20.17 -24.36
C GLY A 314 -37.49 19.91 -25.69
N THR A 315 -37.97 20.48 -26.79
CA THR A 315 -37.34 20.40 -28.12
C THR A 315 -36.13 21.33 -28.20
N HIS A 316 -36.25 22.57 -27.69
CA HIS A 316 -35.14 23.52 -27.60
C HIS A 316 -33.94 22.90 -26.85
N GLY A 317 -34.17 22.29 -25.68
CA GLY A 317 -33.12 21.60 -24.93
C GLY A 317 -32.45 20.46 -25.70
N LYS A 318 -33.21 19.64 -26.46
CA LYS A 318 -32.64 18.56 -27.27
C LYS A 318 -31.78 19.09 -28.43
N ASN A 319 -32.24 20.13 -29.10
CA ASN A 319 -31.52 20.75 -30.20
C ASN A 319 -30.22 21.39 -29.73
N LEU A 320 -30.23 22.02 -28.55
CA LEU A 320 -29.04 22.57 -27.91
C LEU A 320 -28.01 21.47 -27.59
N VAL A 321 -28.45 20.32 -27.08
CA VAL A 321 -27.57 19.16 -26.86
C VAL A 321 -26.99 18.63 -28.17
N ALA A 322 -27.80 18.54 -29.23
CA ALA A 322 -27.33 18.11 -30.54
C ALA A 322 -26.28 19.08 -31.11
N TYR A 323 -26.52 20.38 -31.00
CA TYR A 323 -25.59 21.43 -31.40
C TYR A 323 -24.25 21.32 -30.66
N ILE A 324 -24.28 21.17 -29.33
CA ILE A 324 -23.05 20.99 -28.52
C ILE A 324 -22.29 19.72 -28.95
N LYS A 325 -22.99 18.62 -29.24
CA LYS A 325 -22.35 17.38 -29.69
C LYS A 325 -21.67 17.56 -31.04
N GLN A 326 -22.35 18.19 -31.99
CA GLN A 326 -21.80 18.48 -33.31
C GLN A 326 -20.58 19.39 -33.20
N GLN A 327 -20.67 20.49 -32.44
CA GLN A 327 -19.56 21.41 -32.25
C GLN A 327 -18.34 20.74 -31.59
N ARG A 328 -18.54 19.80 -30.64
CA ARG A 328 -17.44 19.01 -30.08
C ARG A 328 -16.81 18.06 -31.10
N GLN A 329 -17.58 17.53 -32.04
CA GLN A 329 -17.05 16.70 -33.13
C GLN A 329 -16.27 17.55 -34.13
N ASP A 330 -16.80 18.70 -34.52
CA ASP A 330 -16.15 19.63 -35.45
C ASP A 330 -14.80 20.10 -34.90
N VAL A 331 -14.73 20.49 -33.62
CA VAL A 331 -13.46 20.84 -32.95
C VAL A 331 -12.47 19.65 -32.93
N GLY A 332 -12.95 18.43 -32.74
CA GLY A 332 -12.11 17.22 -32.80
C GLY A 332 -11.55 16.98 -34.21
N ASN A 333 -12.36 17.20 -35.24
CA ASN A 333 -11.96 17.08 -36.64
C ASN A 333 -10.99 18.21 -37.05
N GLU A 334 -11.23 19.44 -36.61
CA GLU A 334 -10.32 20.57 -36.85
C GLU A 334 -8.95 20.36 -36.18
N GLN A 335 -8.92 19.81 -34.96
CA GLN A 335 -7.67 19.44 -34.29
C GLN A 335 -6.89 18.36 -35.05
N GLN A 336 -7.59 17.39 -35.65
CA GLN A 336 -6.97 16.39 -36.52
C GLN A 336 -6.40 17.01 -37.79
N LEU A 337 -7.15 17.88 -38.46
CA LEU A 337 -6.69 18.59 -39.66
C LEU A 337 -5.49 19.49 -39.37
N ILE A 338 -5.46 20.19 -38.24
CA ILE A 338 -4.31 21.00 -37.81
C ILE A 338 -3.08 20.10 -37.59
N ALA A 339 -3.25 18.92 -37.00
CA ALA A 339 -2.15 17.97 -36.82
C ALA A 339 -1.60 17.47 -38.17
N GLU A 340 -2.47 17.17 -39.13
CA GLU A 340 -2.09 16.78 -40.49
C GLU A 340 -1.36 17.90 -41.23
N LEU A 341 -1.87 19.14 -41.19
CA LEU A 341 -1.23 20.30 -41.80
C LEU A 341 0.15 20.59 -41.18
N ASN A 342 0.31 20.43 -39.87
CA ASN A 342 1.61 20.58 -39.22
C ASN A 342 2.61 19.51 -39.68
N GLN A 343 2.17 18.26 -39.89
CA GLN A 343 3.03 17.22 -40.45
C GLN A 343 3.46 17.53 -41.89
N GLU A 344 2.57 18.12 -42.68
CA GLU A 344 2.88 18.54 -44.05
C GLU A 344 3.85 19.74 -44.08
N ILE A 345 3.68 20.71 -43.18
CA ILE A 345 4.62 21.84 -43.00
C ILE A 345 6.02 21.32 -42.61
N ASP A 346 6.11 20.34 -41.71
CA ASP A 346 7.39 19.73 -41.33
C ASP A 346 8.04 18.99 -42.51
N ALA A 347 7.26 18.29 -43.32
CA ALA A 347 7.75 17.59 -44.51
C ALA A 347 8.27 18.56 -45.58
N LEU A 348 7.53 19.64 -45.84
CA LEU A 348 7.94 20.70 -46.77
C LEU A 348 9.19 21.43 -46.30
N SER A 349 9.33 21.67 -44.99
CA SER A 349 10.52 22.29 -44.41
C SER A 349 11.77 21.42 -44.62
N ARG A 350 11.66 20.09 -44.46
CA ARG A 350 12.77 19.15 -44.74
C ARG A 350 13.15 19.11 -46.21
N GLU A 351 12.18 19.17 -47.11
CA GLU A 351 12.48 19.22 -48.55
C GLU A 351 13.15 20.56 -48.92
N ALA A 352 12.73 21.68 -48.33
CA ALA A 352 13.40 22.96 -48.51
C ALA A 352 14.85 22.95 -48.02
N GLU A 353 15.13 22.34 -46.86
CA GLU A 353 16.50 22.14 -46.36
C GLU A 353 17.35 21.30 -47.33
N LYS A 354 16.74 20.24 -47.89
CA LYS A 354 17.41 19.37 -48.86
C LYS A 354 17.70 20.11 -50.16
N VAL A 355 16.76 20.91 -50.68
CA VAL A 355 16.96 21.76 -51.86
C VAL A 355 18.09 22.76 -51.60
N ALA A 356 18.10 23.44 -50.45
CA ALA A 356 19.18 24.37 -50.10
C ALA A 356 20.55 23.66 -50.01
N SER A 357 20.59 22.43 -49.49
CA SER A 357 21.82 21.63 -49.46
C SER A 357 22.31 21.24 -50.85
N LEU A 358 21.40 20.92 -51.78
CA LEU A 358 21.72 20.59 -53.16
C LEU A 358 22.18 21.82 -53.93
N GLU A 359 21.56 22.98 -53.72
CA GLU A 359 22.00 24.25 -54.31
C GLU A 359 23.40 24.65 -53.84
N SER A 360 23.72 24.41 -52.56
CA SER A 360 25.07 24.60 -52.02
C SER A 360 26.07 23.66 -52.70
N GLN A 361 25.74 22.37 -52.85
CA GLN A 361 26.59 21.40 -53.56
C GLN A 361 26.81 21.78 -55.03
N ILE A 362 25.75 22.21 -55.74
CA ILE A 362 25.83 22.67 -57.13
C ILE A 362 26.76 23.88 -57.23
N SER A 363 26.66 24.82 -56.28
CA SER A 363 27.53 26.02 -56.25
C SER A 363 29.00 25.66 -55.99
N GLN A 364 29.27 24.70 -55.09
CA GLN A 364 30.61 24.18 -54.84
C GLN A 364 31.19 23.49 -56.08
N LEU A 365 30.42 22.59 -56.72
CA LEU A 365 30.85 21.91 -57.94
C LEU A 365 31.11 22.88 -59.10
N ASN A 366 30.29 23.92 -59.23
CA ASN A 366 30.52 24.98 -60.23
C ASN A 366 31.78 25.78 -59.94
N ALA A 367 32.07 26.11 -58.67
CA ALA A 367 33.30 26.78 -58.27
C ALA A 367 34.54 25.90 -58.51
N GLU A 368 34.48 24.61 -58.21
CA GLU A 368 35.53 23.64 -58.51
C GLU A 368 35.78 23.54 -60.03
N LYS A 369 34.72 23.51 -60.83
CA LYS A 369 34.83 23.49 -62.29
C LYS A 369 35.46 24.78 -62.84
N LEU A 370 35.11 25.94 -62.29
CA LEU A 370 35.76 27.21 -62.66
C LEU A 370 37.25 27.22 -62.26
N ALA A 371 37.60 26.70 -61.09
CA ALA A 371 38.99 26.60 -60.64
C ALA A 371 39.81 25.68 -61.55
N GLN A 372 39.25 24.55 -61.98
CA GLN A 372 39.87 23.63 -62.94
C GLN A 372 40.06 24.28 -64.32
N GLN A 373 39.09 25.05 -64.80
CA GLN A 373 39.21 25.80 -66.07
C GLN A 373 40.25 26.93 -65.99
N GLN A 374 40.48 27.50 -64.81
CA GLN A 374 41.54 28.50 -64.59
C GLN A 374 42.93 27.89 -64.42
N THR A 375 43.05 26.56 -64.25
CA THR A 375 44.36 25.89 -64.16
C THR A 375 44.92 25.44 -65.53
N GLU A 376 44.11 25.47 -66.60
CA GLU A 376 44.47 24.90 -67.91
C GLU A 376 44.92 25.92 -68.99
N VAL A 377 44.98 27.22 -68.69
CA VAL A 377 45.50 28.24 -69.63
C VAL A 377 46.35 29.30 -68.94
N ILE A 378 47.67 29.09 -68.91
CA ILE A 378 48.64 30.20 -68.95
C ILE A 378 49.80 29.80 -69.89
N PRO A 379 49.99 30.51 -71.01
CA PRO A 379 51.33 30.96 -71.36
C PRO A 379 51.49 32.45 -71.09
N ALA A 380 52.64 32.71 -70.49
CA ALA A 380 53.39 33.94 -70.27
C ALA A 380 53.09 35.21 -71.13
N VAL A 381 52.91 36.34 -70.39
CA VAL A 381 53.70 37.62 -70.50
C VAL A 381 53.29 38.62 -71.64
N PRO A 382 53.33 39.98 -71.47
CA PRO A 382 52.86 40.87 -70.38
C PRO A 382 52.37 42.30 -70.85
N VAL A 383 51.88 43.12 -69.89
CA VAL A 383 51.84 44.62 -69.81
C VAL A 383 50.95 45.49 -70.75
N LYS A 384 49.95 46.17 -70.14
CA LYS A 384 49.78 47.65 -70.03
C LYS A 384 48.43 47.94 -69.30
N ALA A 385 48.41 48.42 -68.06
CA ALA A 385 48.63 49.80 -67.59
C ALA A 385 47.51 50.79 -67.99
N ALA A 386 46.65 51.15 -67.00
CA ALA A 386 45.89 52.40 -66.78
C ALA A 386 44.61 52.05 -65.99
N GLU A 387 44.58 52.16 -64.66
CA GLU A 387 44.27 53.38 -63.85
C GLU A 387 42.91 54.01 -64.12
N GLU A 388 41.92 53.72 -63.25
CA GLU A 388 41.12 54.68 -62.43
C GLU A 388 40.17 53.87 -61.52
N LYS A 389 40.36 53.88 -60.19
CA LYS A 389 39.63 54.69 -59.18
C LYS A 389 38.09 54.52 -59.30
N VAL A 390 37.36 54.05 -58.28
CA VAL A 390 37.37 54.46 -56.87
C VAL A 390 36.96 53.29 -55.97
N ALA A 391 37.67 53.15 -54.86
CA ALA A 391 37.48 52.16 -53.82
C ALA A 391 36.52 52.67 -52.73
N THR A 392 35.75 51.73 -52.15
CA THR A 392 35.53 51.47 -50.71
C THR A 392 35.09 52.66 -49.83
N GLU A 393 34.12 52.53 -48.92
CA GLU A 393 34.08 51.53 -47.85
C GLU A 393 32.74 51.67 -47.08
N GLN A 394 32.19 50.52 -46.67
CA GLN A 394 31.24 50.34 -45.55
C GLN A 394 31.86 50.81 -44.19
N PRO A 395 31.25 50.68 -42.98
CA PRO A 395 30.00 50.01 -42.57
C PRO A 395 29.12 50.74 -41.51
N THR A 396 27.99 50.10 -41.21
CA THR A 396 27.21 49.98 -39.95
C THR A 396 27.97 50.25 -38.62
N PRO A 397 27.34 50.50 -37.43
CA PRO A 397 26.22 49.71 -36.88
C PRO A 397 25.23 50.41 -35.90
N GLU A 398 24.31 49.57 -35.40
CA GLU A 398 23.35 49.72 -34.30
C GLU A 398 23.91 50.29 -32.98
N THR A 399 23.04 50.87 -32.13
CA THR A 399 22.73 50.37 -30.75
C THR A 399 22.12 51.44 -29.83
N GLN A 400 20.88 51.16 -29.40
CA GLN A 400 20.20 51.32 -28.09
C GLN A 400 20.21 52.61 -27.23
N ALA A 401 19.08 52.69 -26.51
CA ALA A 401 18.86 53.20 -25.15
C ALA A 401 18.76 54.72 -24.96
N GLN A 402 18.01 55.29 -24.02
CA GLN A 402 16.88 54.95 -23.14
C GLN A 402 16.65 56.25 -22.32
N THR A 403 15.48 56.41 -21.67
CA THR A 403 15.16 57.41 -20.60
C THR A 403 14.92 58.85 -21.09
N ALA A 404 14.07 59.70 -20.51
CA ALA A 404 13.22 59.69 -19.31
C ALA A 404 12.06 60.69 -19.57
N ASP A 405 10.98 60.63 -18.79
CA ASP A 405 10.63 61.68 -17.81
C ASP A 405 9.12 61.75 -17.50
N THR A 406 8.81 62.01 -16.21
CA THR A 406 7.61 62.65 -15.60
C THR A 406 6.20 62.07 -15.90
N ASP A 407 5.19 62.07 -15.02
CA ASP A 407 4.94 62.79 -13.78
C ASP A 407 3.78 62.14 -12.97
N ALA A 408 3.58 62.62 -11.74
CA ALA A 408 2.59 62.21 -10.75
C ALA A 408 1.12 62.54 -11.11
N VAL A 409 0.15 61.98 -10.34
CA VAL A 409 -0.87 62.72 -9.55
C VAL A 409 -1.84 61.74 -8.84
N GLU A 410 -2.21 62.15 -7.63
CA GLU A 410 -3.07 61.58 -6.59
C GLU A 410 -4.48 61.14 -6.98
N SER A 411 -4.98 60.06 -6.36
CA SER A 411 -6.10 60.04 -5.37
C SER A 411 -6.69 58.64 -5.22
#